data_AF-A0A6B3I175-F1
#
_entry.id   AF-A0A6B3I175-F1
#
_cell.length_a   1.000
_cell.length_b   1.000
_cell.length_c   1.000
_cell.angle_alpha   90.00
_cell.angle_beta   90.00
_cell.angle_gamma   90.00
#
_symmetry.space_group_name_H-M   'P 1'
#
loop_
_entity.id
_entity.type
_entity.pdbx_description
1 polymer ?
#
loop_
_entity_poly.entity_id
_entity_poly.type
_entity_poly.pdbx_seq_one_letter_code
_entity_poly.pdbx_strand_id
1 'polypeptide(L)'
;LLAAVDDALLLTLPGLAEVVIETPDGVRTLSRSAHGPYTHIDDSAQGPRRWRTVFHHGPVEPALLADRPVEERLRPHWSVTWAVPVDESGAPLRPRTAPVVHAPTPTDEPLGIPALLIASFPLDTARRHPAPGPLTDFLVERAGDAYAELLGAWQPVSTGTIDLVPGPLGKGGLDGALRGAILARLPRVAFLEPAAPREPEAEQSWADDWEQDRDRDRTD
;
A
#
# COMPACT_ATOMS: atom_id res chain seq x y z
N LEU A 1 9.43 -26.10 -3.45
CA LEU A 1 8.15 -25.42 -3.77
C LEU A 1 7.43 -24.97 -2.50
N LEU A 2 7.14 -25.86 -1.54
CA LEU A 2 6.44 -25.51 -0.29
C LEU A 2 7.20 -24.51 0.62
N ALA A 3 8.53 -24.52 0.56
CA ALA A 3 9.37 -23.54 1.26
C ALA A 3 9.20 -22.09 0.75
N ALA A 4 8.62 -21.89 -0.45
CA ALA A 4 8.39 -20.57 -1.02
C ALA A 4 7.09 -19.91 -0.52
N VAL A 5 6.28 -20.61 0.31
CA VAL A 5 5.10 -20.02 0.93
C VAL A 5 5.56 -18.99 1.97
N ASP A 6 5.14 -17.75 1.75
CA ASP A 6 5.41 -16.60 2.60
C ASP A 6 4.12 -15.86 2.99
N ASP A 7 4.28 -14.77 3.71
CA ASP A 7 3.20 -13.91 4.20
C ASP A 7 2.28 -13.39 3.09
N ALA A 8 2.81 -13.22 1.87
CA ALA A 8 2.05 -12.65 0.78
C ALA A 8 0.81 -13.48 0.46
N LEU A 9 0.84 -14.80 0.68
CA LEU A 9 -0.33 -15.67 0.48
C LEU A 9 -1.50 -15.30 1.39
N LEU A 10 -1.25 -15.13 2.69
CA LEU A 10 -2.27 -14.75 3.68
C LEU A 10 -2.69 -13.28 3.53
N LEU A 11 -1.81 -12.40 3.03
CA LEU A 11 -2.15 -11.01 2.69
C LEU A 11 -2.98 -10.90 1.40
N THR A 12 -2.79 -11.81 0.47
CA THR A 12 -3.51 -11.86 -0.82
C THR A 12 -4.93 -12.40 -0.67
N LEU A 13 -5.16 -13.28 0.30
CA LEU A 13 -6.43 -13.94 0.53
C LEU A 13 -6.99 -13.57 1.91
N PRO A 14 -7.68 -12.42 2.06
CA PRO A 14 -8.20 -11.96 3.35
C PRO A 14 -9.20 -12.92 4.01
N GLY A 15 -9.79 -13.86 3.24
CA GLY A 15 -10.66 -14.91 3.78
C GLY A 15 -9.91 -16.16 4.28
N LEU A 16 -8.60 -16.27 4.02
CA LEU A 16 -7.77 -17.38 4.45
C LEU A 16 -7.16 -17.06 5.82
N ALA A 17 -7.57 -17.80 6.84
CA ALA A 17 -7.11 -17.59 8.21
C ALA A 17 -5.85 -18.40 8.56
N GLU A 18 -5.65 -19.55 7.91
CA GLU A 18 -4.56 -20.46 8.23
C GLU A 18 -4.12 -21.25 6.99
N VAL A 19 -2.83 -21.53 6.93
CA VAL A 19 -2.21 -22.47 5.99
C VAL A 19 -1.37 -23.46 6.80
N VAL A 20 -1.72 -24.74 6.69
CA VAL A 20 -0.94 -25.84 7.26
C VAL A 20 -0.18 -26.52 6.13
N ILE A 21 1.15 -26.59 6.27
CA ILE A 21 2.05 -27.25 5.34
C ILE A 21 2.59 -28.50 6.05
N GLU A 22 2.11 -29.66 5.62
CA GLU A 22 2.58 -30.96 6.10
C GLU A 22 3.57 -31.56 5.11
N THR A 23 4.77 -31.88 5.59
CA THR A 23 5.80 -32.60 4.82
C THR A 23 6.33 -33.78 5.63
N PRO A 24 7.09 -34.71 5.03
CA PRO A 24 7.77 -35.76 5.79
C PRO A 24 8.72 -35.24 6.88
N ASP A 25 9.21 -34.00 6.74
CA ASP A 25 10.15 -33.37 7.67
C ASP A 25 9.46 -32.65 8.84
N GLY A 26 8.13 -32.48 8.79
CA GLY A 26 7.35 -31.87 9.87
C GLY A 26 6.14 -31.06 9.40
N VAL A 27 5.59 -30.26 10.32
CA VAL A 27 4.42 -29.41 10.09
C VAL A 27 4.81 -27.95 10.30
N ARG A 28 4.53 -27.10 9.31
CA ARG A 28 4.64 -25.64 9.40
C ARG A 28 3.25 -25.02 9.29
N THR A 29 2.90 -24.14 10.22
CA THR A 29 1.61 -23.44 10.22
C THR A 29 1.84 -21.95 10.07
N LEU A 30 1.11 -21.31 9.16
CA LEU A 30 1.00 -19.87 9.04
C LEU A 30 -0.43 -19.48 9.37
N SER A 31 -0.63 -18.61 10.35
CA SER A 31 -1.95 -18.12 10.74
C SER A 31 -2.02 -16.60 10.60
N ARG A 32 -3.21 -16.10 10.28
CA ARG A 32 -3.50 -14.67 10.15
C ARG A 32 -4.51 -14.23 11.20
N SER A 33 -4.20 -13.14 11.88
CA SER A 33 -5.14 -12.44 12.76
C SER A 33 -5.08 -10.92 12.52
N ALA A 34 -6.09 -10.19 12.99
CA ALA A 34 -6.13 -8.73 12.94
C ALA A 34 -6.07 -8.16 14.36
N HIS A 35 -5.18 -7.20 14.59
CA HIS A 35 -4.99 -6.53 15.88
C HIS A 35 -4.87 -5.02 15.65
N GLY A 36 -5.96 -4.29 15.89
CA GLY A 36 -6.01 -2.85 15.63
C GLY A 36 -5.70 -2.53 14.16
N PRO A 37 -4.73 -1.66 13.85
CA PRO A 37 -4.36 -1.33 12.47
C PRO A 37 -3.44 -2.37 11.80
N TYR A 38 -3.11 -3.47 12.49
CA TYR A 38 -2.14 -4.44 12.03
C TYR A 38 -2.79 -5.77 11.65
N THR A 39 -2.38 -6.32 10.50
CA THR A 39 -2.51 -7.74 10.19
C THR A 39 -1.31 -8.47 10.77
N HIS A 40 -1.53 -9.46 11.63
CA HIS A 40 -0.49 -10.31 12.17
C HIS A 40 -0.44 -11.61 11.38
N ILE A 41 0.77 -12.06 11.08
CA ILE A 41 1.03 -13.37 10.50
C ILE A 41 1.98 -14.09 11.45
N ASP A 42 1.50 -15.19 12.05
CA ASP A 42 2.30 -16.07 12.88
C ASP A 42 2.71 -17.29 12.06
N ASP A 43 4.00 -17.44 11.85
CA ASP A 43 4.61 -18.53 11.10
C ASP A 43 5.44 -19.37 12.04
N SER A 44 5.03 -20.61 12.28
CA SER A 44 5.68 -21.51 13.24
C SER A 44 7.17 -21.75 12.94
N ALA A 45 7.65 -21.46 11.73
CA ALA A 45 9.06 -21.59 11.35
C ALA A 45 9.86 -20.27 11.43
N GLN A 46 9.21 -19.11 11.41
CA GLN A 46 9.88 -17.79 11.28
C GLN A 46 9.45 -16.78 12.36
N GLY A 47 8.49 -17.13 13.21
CA GLY A 47 7.91 -16.27 14.22
C GLY A 47 6.90 -15.26 13.69
N PRO A 48 6.31 -14.44 14.58
CA PRO A 48 5.25 -13.50 14.25
C PRO A 48 5.79 -12.29 13.48
N ARG A 49 4.98 -11.79 12.54
CA ARG A 49 5.21 -10.58 11.77
C ARG A 49 3.96 -9.72 11.78
N ARG A 50 4.16 -8.41 11.87
CA ARG A 50 3.08 -7.42 11.87
C ARG A 50 3.15 -6.60 10.61
N TRP A 51 2.00 -6.43 9.98
CA TRP A 51 1.84 -5.72 8.73
C TRP A 51 0.81 -4.63 8.89
N ARG A 52 1.16 -3.40 8.49
CA ARG A 52 0.18 -2.36 8.27
C ARG A 52 -0.34 -2.51 6.84
N THR A 53 -1.66 -2.57 6.70
CA THR A 53 -2.30 -2.87 5.42
C THR A 53 -3.40 -1.86 5.12
N VAL A 54 -3.52 -1.47 3.86
CA VAL A 54 -4.72 -0.82 3.32
C VAL A 54 -5.25 -1.71 2.21
N PHE A 55 -6.57 -1.84 2.13
CA PHE A 55 -7.24 -2.66 1.14
C PHE A 55 -8.42 -1.89 0.55
N HIS A 56 -8.44 -1.78 -0.77
CA HIS A 56 -9.55 -1.21 -1.52
C HIS A 56 -9.99 -2.16 -2.60
N HIS A 57 -11.29 -2.16 -2.87
CA HIS A 57 -11.89 -2.95 -3.94
C HIS A 57 -13.15 -2.26 -4.43
N GLY A 58 -13.62 -2.67 -5.60
CA GLY A 58 -14.85 -2.14 -6.15
C GLY A 58 -15.18 -2.71 -7.52
N PRO A 59 -16.31 -2.29 -8.12
CA PRO A 59 -16.64 -2.65 -9.48
C PRO A 59 -15.70 -1.97 -10.48
N VAL A 60 -15.42 -2.63 -11.59
CA VAL A 60 -14.71 -2.08 -12.75
C VAL A 60 -15.74 -1.57 -13.74
N GLU A 61 -15.55 -0.35 -14.23
CA GLU A 61 -16.39 0.20 -15.28
C GLU A 61 -16.22 -0.60 -16.59
N PRO A 62 -17.31 -1.04 -17.26
CA PRO A 62 -17.21 -1.88 -18.45
C PRO A 62 -16.34 -1.33 -19.58
N ALA A 63 -16.27 0.00 -19.72
CA ALA A 63 -15.42 0.66 -20.71
C ALA A 63 -13.93 0.37 -20.51
N LEU A 64 -13.47 0.21 -19.27
CA LEU A 64 -12.08 -0.14 -18.95
C LEU A 64 -11.74 -1.59 -19.34
N LEU A 65 -12.76 -2.43 -19.55
CA LEU A 65 -12.62 -3.84 -19.92
C LEU A 65 -12.87 -4.10 -21.42
N ALA A 66 -13.13 -3.05 -22.22
CA ALA A 66 -13.59 -3.18 -23.60
C ALA A 66 -12.67 -4.08 -24.46
N ASP A 67 -11.35 -3.94 -24.28
CA ASP A 67 -10.33 -4.67 -25.02
C ASP A 67 -9.83 -5.94 -24.30
N ARG A 68 -10.50 -6.36 -23.21
CA ARG A 68 -10.10 -7.52 -22.41
C ARG A 68 -10.77 -8.82 -22.86
N PRO A 69 -10.09 -9.98 -22.67
CA PRO A 69 -10.70 -11.29 -22.87
C PRO A 69 -12.03 -11.45 -22.15
N VAL A 70 -12.92 -12.30 -22.68
CA VAL A 70 -14.29 -12.49 -22.16
C VAL A 70 -14.26 -12.92 -20.68
N GLU A 71 -13.31 -13.78 -20.31
CA GLU A 71 -13.14 -14.31 -18.97
C GLU A 71 -12.90 -13.20 -17.93
N GLU A 72 -12.16 -12.15 -18.31
CA GLU A 72 -11.91 -11.00 -17.45
C GLU A 72 -13.12 -10.05 -17.39
N ARG A 73 -13.83 -9.88 -18.51
CA ARG A 73 -15.09 -9.11 -18.54
C ARG A 73 -16.17 -9.70 -17.64
N LEU A 74 -16.15 -11.01 -17.43
CA LEU A 74 -17.07 -11.72 -16.51
C LEU A 74 -16.71 -11.55 -15.03
N ARG A 75 -15.58 -10.90 -14.71
CA ARG A 75 -15.14 -10.61 -13.33
C ARG A 75 -14.86 -9.11 -13.16
N PRO A 76 -15.87 -8.24 -13.23
CA PRO A 76 -15.70 -6.78 -13.25
C PRO A 76 -15.47 -6.21 -11.85
N HIS A 77 -14.49 -6.73 -11.12
CA HIS A 77 -14.10 -6.22 -9.80
C HIS A 77 -12.60 -5.98 -9.79
N TRP A 78 -12.20 -4.90 -9.14
CA TRP A 78 -10.80 -4.60 -8.89
C TRP A 78 -10.49 -4.70 -7.40
N SER A 79 -9.22 -4.92 -7.10
CA SER A 79 -8.70 -4.83 -5.74
C SER A 79 -7.27 -4.33 -5.73
N VAL A 80 -6.91 -3.59 -4.69
CA VAL A 80 -5.56 -3.13 -4.38
C VAL A 80 -5.31 -3.31 -2.89
N THR A 81 -4.20 -3.96 -2.56
CA THR A 81 -3.66 -4.06 -1.20
C THR A 81 -2.24 -3.52 -1.20
N TRP A 82 -1.97 -2.56 -0.31
CA TRP A 82 -0.59 -2.28 0.11
C TRP A 82 -0.35 -2.88 1.48
N ALA A 83 0.82 -3.48 1.66
CA ALA A 83 1.24 -4.02 2.95
C ALA A 83 2.69 -3.63 3.25
N VAL A 84 2.92 -3.07 4.43
CA VAL A 84 4.25 -2.71 4.93
C VAL A 84 4.49 -3.44 6.25
N PRO A 85 5.56 -4.24 6.39
CA PRO A 85 5.88 -4.87 7.66
C PRO A 85 6.38 -3.82 8.64
N VAL A 86 6.16 -4.03 9.94
CA VAL A 86 6.63 -3.13 10.99
C VAL A 86 7.36 -3.89 12.09
N ASP A 87 8.30 -3.21 12.75
CA ASP A 87 8.95 -3.71 13.95
C ASP A 87 8.04 -3.61 15.18
N GLU A 88 8.56 -3.94 16.37
CA GLU A 88 7.83 -3.88 17.65
C GLU A 88 7.34 -2.47 18.03
N SER A 89 8.05 -1.42 17.60
CA SER A 89 7.68 -0.01 17.84
C SER A 89 6.65 0.51 16.84
N GLY A 90 6.41 -0.21 15.74
CA GLY A 90 5.54 0.21 14.64
C GLY A 90 6.29 0.99 13.54
N ALA A 91 7.62 1.05 13.60
CA ALA A 91 8.43 1.62 12.54
C ALA A 91 8.42 0.69 11.31
N PRO A 92 8.41 1.24 10.08
CA PRO A 92 8.38 0.45 8.86
C PRO A 92 9.65 -0.38 8.66
N LEU A 93 9.48 -1.59 8.14
CA LEU A 93 10.54 -2.49 7.70
C LEU A 93 10.41 -2.72 6.19
N ARG A 94 11.48 -3.23 5.58
CA ARG A 94 11.44 -3.69 4.19
C ARG A 94 10.74 -5.05 4.10
N PRO A 95 9.78 -5.25 3.18
CA PRO A 95 9.22 -6.56 2.88
C PRO A 95 10.30 -7.58 2.53
N ARG A 96 10.15 -8.81 3.03
CA ARG A 96 10.98 -9.97 2.66
C ARG A 96 10.42 -10.76 1.48
N THR A 97 9.21 -10.43 1.05
CA THR A 97 8.56 -10.98 -0.14
C THR A 97 9.33 -10.58 -1.39
N ALA A 98 9.08 -11.26 -2.50
CA ALA A 98 9.66 -10.88 -3.79
C ALA A 98 9.36 -9.39 -4.08
N PRO A 99 10.36 -8.57 -4.46
CA PRO A 99 10.18 -7.13 -4.70
C PRO A 99 9.61 -6.90 -6.11
N VAL A 100 8.43 -7.46 -6.34
CA VAL A 100 7.68 -7.41 -7.60
C VAL A 100 6.22 -7.06 -7.31
N VAL A 101 5.48 -6.66 -8.33
CA VAL A 101 4.02 -6.53 -8.21
C VAL A 101 3.39 -7.92 -8.10
N HIS A 102 2.38 -8.09 -7.24
CA HIS A 102 1.64 -9.34 -7.13
C HIS A 102 0.26 -9.19 -7.78
N ALA A 103 -0.11 -10.13 -8.66
CA ALA A 103 -1.39 -10.11 -9.38
C ALA A 103 -2.04 -11.48 -9.60
N PRO A 104 -2.58 -12.13 -8.56
CA PRO A 104 -2.30 -12.00 -7.13
C PRO A 104 -1.02 -12.76 -6.71
N THR A 105 -0.46 -13.58 -7.60
CA THR A 105 0.86 -14.20 -7.44
C THR A 105 1.97 -13.24 -7.89
N PRO A 106 3.23 -13.44 -7.45
CA PRO A 106 4.36 -12.64 -7.94
C PRO A 106 4.43 -12.62 -9.47
N THR A 107 4.62 -11.43 -10.05
CA THR A 107 4.84 -11.22 -11.48
C THR A 107 6.33 -10.99 -11.78
N ASP A 108 6.69 -10.77 -13.04
CA ASP A 108 8.04 -10.37 -13.45
C ASP A 108 8.22 -8.83 -13.44
N GLU A 109 7.24 -8.07 -12.94
CA GLU A 109 7.33 -6.60 -12.83
C GLU A 109 8.04 -6.16 -11.55
N PRO A 110 9.25 -5.58 -11.64
CA PRO A 110 9.98 -5.12 -10.46
C PRO A 110 9.22 -4.02 -9.72
N LEU A 111 9.24 -4.05 -8.39
CA LEU A 111 8.69 -3.01 -7.52
C LEU A 111 9.82 -2.41 -6.68
N GLY A 112 10.08 -1.13 -6.90
CA GLY A 112 11.07 -0.34 -6.16
C GLY A 112 10.48 0.41 -4.96
N ILE A 113 9.16 0.38 -4.80
CA ILE A 113 8.43 0.97 -3.68
C ILE A 113 8.66 0.10 -2.42
N PRO A 114 8.92 0.69 -1.24
CA PRO A 114 9.22 0.01 0.04
C PRO A 114 8.04 -0.80 0.65
N ALA A 115 7.15 -1.34 -0.16
CA ALA A 115 5.94 -2.01 0.28
C ALA A 115 5.59 -3.17 -0.66
N LEU A 116 4.83 -4.14 -0.17
CA LEU A 116 4.22 -5.16 -1.00
C LEU A 116 2.94 -4.59 -1.64
N LEU A 117 2.85 -4.68 -2.97
CA LEU A 117 1.62 -4.39 -3.73
C LEU A 117 1.00 -5.69 -4.23
N ILE A 118 -0.24 -5.95 -3.82
CA ILE A 118 -1.08 -6.99 -4.41
C ILE A 118 -2.27 -6.30 -5.08
N ALA A 119 -2.40 -6.45 -6.38
CA ALA A 119 -3.47 -5.79 -7.13
C ALA A 119 -3.97 -6.66 -8.27
N SER A 120 -5.23 -6.47 -8.64
CA SER A 120 -5.90 -7.21 -9.72
C SER A 120 -5.48 -6.72 -11.11
N PHE A 121 -4.18 -6.49 -11.34
CA PHE A 121 -3.66 -6.06 -12.64
C PHE A 121 -4.02 -7.07 -13.73
N PRO A 122 -4.51 -6.61 -14.89
CA PRO A 122 -4.80 -7.51 -16.00
C PRO A 122 -3.47 -8.03 -16.55
N LEU A 123 -3.22 -9.34 -16.49
CA LEU A 123 -1.97 -9.90 -16.99
C LEU A 123 -2.00 -10.14 -18.50
N ASP A 124 -0.82 -10.20 -19.10
CA ASP A 124 -0.59 -10.67 -20.46
C ASP A 124 -0.83 -12.18 -20.59
N THR A 125 -0.71 -12.69 -21.81
CA THR A 125 -0.94 -14.12 -22.10
C THR A 125 0.08 -15.02 -21.42
N ALA A 126 1.32 -14.55 -21.21
CA ALA A 126 2.35 -15.26 -20.47
C ALA A 126 2.13 -15.23 -18.95
N ARG A 127 1.18 -14.41 -18.47
CA ARG A 127 0.88 -14.15 -17.06
C ARG A 127 2.08 -13.69 -16.26
N ARG A 128 2.98 -12.94 -16.91
CA ARG A 128 4.23 -12.44 -16.31
C ARG A 128 4.24 -10.93 -16.16
N HIS A 129 3.52 -10.22 -17.01
CA HIS A 129 3.49 -8.77 -17.03
C HIS A 129 2.05 -8.27 -17.10
N PRO A 130 1.68 -7.20 -16.39
CA PRO A 130 0.44 -6.48 -16.62
C PRO A 130 0.37 -5.99 -18.06
N ALA A 131 -0.72 -6.31 -18.73
CA ALA A 131 -1.02 -5.80 -20.05
C ALA A 131 -1.25 -4.28 -19.96
N PRO A 132 -0.60 -3.47 -20.80
CA PRO A 132 -0.84 -2.03 -20.84
C PRO A 132 -2.29 -1.74 -21.27
N GLY A 133 -2.83 -0.63 -20.79
CA GLY A 133 -4.16 -0.15 -21.20
C GLY A 133 -4.96 0.46 -20.04
N PRO A 134 -6.21 0.88 -20.32
CA PRO A 134 -7.00 1.70 -19.41
C PRO A 134 -7.23 1.09 -18.02
N LEU A 135 -7.39 -0.23 -17.92
CA LEU A 135 -7.54 -0.90 -16.63
C LEU A 135 -6.26 -0.85 -15.78
N THR A 136 -5.09 -0.98 -16.41
CA THR A 136 -3.80 -0.87 -15.71
C THR A 136 -3.60 0.57 -15.23
N ASP A 137 -3.90 1.57 -16.06
CA ASP A 137 -3.79 2.98 -15.67
C ASP A 137 -4.75 3.31 -14.52
N PHE A 138 -5.99 2.81 -14.58
CA PHE A 138 -6.96 2.93 -13.49
C PHE A 138 -6.43 2.32 -12.18
N LEU A 139 -5.85 1.12 -12.23
CA LEU A 139 -5.30 0.46 -11.05
C LEU A 139 -4.07 1.17 -10.48
N VAL A 140 -3.24 1.78 -11.34
CA VAL A 140 -2.11 2.62 -10.90
C VAL A 140 -2.62 3.80 -10.08
N GLU A 141 -3.67 4.48 -10.52
CA GLU A 141 -4.26 5.59 -9.77
C GLU A 141 -4.87 5.14 -8.44
N ARG A 142 -5.61 4.02 -8.43
CA ARG A 142 -6.14 3.43 -7.19
C ARG A 142 -5.04 3.01 -6.23
N ALA A 143 -3.92 2.49 -6.74
CA ALA A 143 -2.76 2.17 -5.92
C ALA A 143 -2.08 3.43 -5.37
N GLY A 144 -2.02 4.52 -6.14
CA GLY A 144 -1.54 5.81 -5.66
C GLY A 144 -2.40 6.35 -4.51
N ASP A 145 -3.72 6.35 -4.67
CA ASP A 145 -4.67 6.77 -3.62
C ASP A 145 -4.50 5.94 -2.34
N ALA A 146 -4.48 4.61 -2.48
CA ALA A 146 -4.33 3.68 -1.37
C ALA A 146 -3.00 3.87 -0.62
N TYR A 147 -1.89 4.07 -1.33
CA TYR A 147 -0.60 4.30 -0.69
C TYR A 147 -0.56 5.61 0.10
N ALA A 148 -1.16 6.68 -0.45
CA ALA A 148 -1.26 7.96 0.24
C ALA A 148 -2.11 7.84 1.52
N GLU A 149 -3.20 7.08 1.49
CA GLU A 149 -4.00 6.76 2.68
C GLU A 149 -3.19 5.97 3.71
N LEU A 150 -2.47 4.93 3.28
CA LEU A 150 -1.63 4.12 4.16
C LEU A 150 -0.63 4.98 4.95
N LEU A 151 0.03 5.92 4.27
CA LEU A 151 0.95 6.86 4.89
C LEU A 151 0.22 7.88 5.77
N GLY A 152 -0.91 8.42 5.32
CA GLY A 152 -1.70 9.40 6.08
C GLY A 152 -2.27 8.84 7.38
N ALA A 153 -2.55 7.54 7.44
CA ALA A 153 -3.00 6.85 8.65
C ALA A 153 -1.84 6.29 9.49
N TRP A 154 -0.59 6.56 9.15
CA TRP A 154 0.57 5.94 9.79
C TRP A 154 0.74 6.42 11.24
N GLN A 155 0.78 5.47 12.18
CA GLN A 155 1.08 5.73 13.59
C GLN A 155 1.90 4.58 14.21
N PRO A 156 2.82 4.88 15.13
CA PRO A 156 3.31 6.22 15.49
C PRO A 156 4.06 6.87 14.31
N VAL A 157 4.02 8.20 14.22
CA VAL A 157 4.85 8.94 13.27
C VAL A 157 6.27 9.00 13.84
N SER A 158 7.25 8.63 13.03
CA SER A 158 8.67 8.66 13.39
C SER A 158 9.50 9.02 12.17
N THR A 159 10.76 9.42 12.36
CA THR A 159 11.70 9.65 11.25
C THR A 159 11.79 8.48 10.27
N GLY A 160 11.56 7.23 10.70
CA GLY A 160 11.55 6.04 9.84
C GLY A 160 10.46 6.04 8.77
N THR A 161 9.39 6.84 8.89
CA THR A 161 8.35 6.93 7.84
C THR A 161 8.87 7.56 6.56
N ILE A 162 9.99 8.30 6.60
CA ILE A 162 10.65 8.84 5.41
C ILE A 162 11.11 7.72 4.45
N ASP A 163 11.44 6.54 4.98
CA ASP A 163 11.90 5.39 4.19
C ASP A 163 10.78 4.80 3.32
N LEU A 164 9.53 5.20 3.58
CA LEU A 164 8.36 4.88 2.77
C LEU A 164 8.19 5.80 1.57
N VAL A 165 8.93 6.91 1.48
CA VAL A 165 8.87 7.78 0.30
C VAL A 165 9.60 7.08 -0.85
N PRO A 166 8.94 6.80 -1.98
CA PRO A 166 9.61 6.22 -3.13
C PRO A 166 10.65 7.21 -3.68
N GLY A 167 11.87 6.73 -4.00
CA GLY A 167 12.89 7.53 -4.71
C GLY A 167 12.45 8.01 -6.12
N PRO A 168 13.26 8.78 -6.86
CA PRO A 168 12.80 9.42 -8.11
C PRO A 168 12.77 8.50 -9.34
N LEU A 169 13.56 7.41 -9.36
CA LEU A 169 13.70 6.53 -10.52
C LEU A 169 12.97 5.20 -10.30
N GLY A 170 12.14 4.83 -11.29
CA GLY A 170 11.46 3.54 -11.31
C GLY A 170 12.36 2.40 -11.79
N LYS A 171 12.08 1.17 -11.35
CA LYS A 171 12.76 -0.06 -11.80
C LYS A 171 12.16 -0.67 -13.08
N GLY A 172 11.08 -0.10 -13.58
CA GLY A 172 10.34 -0.54 -14.76
C GLY A 172 9.22 0.43 -15.09
N GLY A 173 8.49 0.21 -16.19
CA GLY A 173 7.41 1.09 -16.64
C GLY A 173 6.28 1.21 -15.61
N LEU A 174 5.81 0.06 -15.09
CA LEU A 174 4.76 0.03 -14.08
C LEU A 174 5.20 0.65 -12.74
N ASP A 175 6.40 0.31 -12.25
CA ASP A 175 6.96 0.92 -11.03
C ASP A 175 7.11 2.43 -11.17
N GLY A 176 7.52 2.92 -12.35
CA GLY A 176 7.59 4.34 -12.66
C GLY A 176 6.22 5.01 -12.60
N ALA A 177 5.19 4.39 -13.17
CA ALA A 177 3.82 4.91 -13.14
C ALA A 177 3.25 4.94 -11.71
N LEU A 178 3.39 3.85 -10.94
CA LEU A 178 2.99 3.78 -9.53
C LEU A 178 3.68 4.86 -8.69
N ARG A 179 4.99 5.03 -8.86
CA ARG A 179 5.79 6.05 -8.19
C ARG A 179 5.32 7.46 -8.53
N GLY A 180 5.07 7.75 -9.80
CA GLY A 180 4.53 9.03 -10.24
C GLY A 180 3.18 9.33 -9.58
N ALA A 181 2.27 8.36 -9.59
CA ALA A 181 0.95 8.48 -8.96
C ALA A 181 1.06 8.73 -7.44
N ILE A 182 1.97 8.04 -6.74
CA ILE A 182 2.22 8.24 -5.32
C ILE A 182 2.79 9.64 -5.05
N LEU A 183 3.88 10.01 -5.74
CA LEU A 183 4.57 11.27 -5.53
C LEU A 183 3.69 12.49 -5.82
N ALA A 184 2.70 12.37 -6.71
CA ALA A 184 1.71 13.42 -6.96
C ALA A 184 0.78 13.68 -5.74
N ARG A 185 0.61 12.68 -4.87
CA ARG A 185 -0.30 12.74 -3.70
C ARG A 185 0.43 13.11 -2.40
N LEU A 186 1.66 12.63 -2.22
CA LEU A 186 2.42 12.79 -0.96
C LEU A 186 2.53 14.24 -0.44
N PRO A 187 2.63 15.31 -1.27
CA PRO A 187 2.68 16.68 -0.75
C PRO A 187 1.47 17.08 0.11
N ARG A 188 0.35 16.35 0.04
CA ARG A 188 -0.87 16.61 0.82
C ARG A 188 -1.07 15.65 1.99
N VAL A 189 -0.10 14.77 2.26
CA VAL A 189 -0.21 13.72 3.27
C VAL A 189 0.65 14.08 4.49
N ALA A 190 0.04 14.16 5.67
CA ALA A 190 0.73 14.49 6.91
C ALA A 190 1.26 13.23 7.62
N PHE A 191 2.34 12.64 7.12
CA PHE A 191 2.91 11.37 7.63
C PHE A 191 4.34 11.49 8.18
N LEU A 192 4.92 12.69 8.14
CA LEU A 192 6.26 12.99 8.63
C LEU A 192 6.20 13.59 10.03
N GLU A 193 7.22 13.27 10.83
CA GLU A 193 7.41 13.87 12.14
C GLU A 193 7.64 15.39 11.97
N PRO A 194 6.89 16.26 12.69
CA PRO A 194 7.10 17.69 12.61
C PRO A 194 8.55 18.05 12.97
N ALA A 195 9.22 18.81 12.10
CA ALA A 195 10.61 19.22 12.31
C ALA A 195 10.81 20.18 13.50
N ALA A 196 9.74 20.83 13.94
CA ALA A 196 9.69 21.64 15.15
C ALA A 196 8.43 21.31 15.95
N PRO A 197 8.46 21.45 17.29
CA PRO A 197 7.25 21.44 18.10
C PRO A 197 6.26 22.44 17.51
N ARG A 198 4.98 22.07 17.37
CA ARG A 198 3.95 23.06 17.06
C ARG A 198 3.84 23.97 18.26
N GLU A 199 4.20 25.24 18.10
CA GLU A 199 3.93 26.28 19.09
C GLU A 199 2.44 26.65 18.98
N PRO A 200 1.59 26.29 19.95
CA PRO A 200 0.15 26.56 19.87
C PRO A 200 -0.20 28.05 19.92
N GLU A 201 0.74 28.91 20.32
CA GLU A 201 0.55 30.37 20.42
C GLU A 201 0.64 31.09 19.08
N ALA A 202 1.33 30.53 18.08
CA ALA A 202 1.50 31.15 16.76
C ALA A 202 0.18 31.18 15.96
N GLU A 203 -0.72 30.21 16.14
CA GLU A 203 -2.03 30.18 15.47
C GLU A 203 -3.03 31.19 16.07
N GLN A 204 -2.94 31.46 17.38
CA GLN A 204 -3.77 32.48 18.05
C GLN A 204 -3.34 33.90 17.66
N SER A 205 -2.02 34.15 17.59
CA SER A 205 -1.49 35.44 17.15
C SER A 205 -1.93 35.82 15.74
N TRP A 206 -2.08 34.86 14.84
CA TRP A 206 -2.50 35.15 13.46
C TRP A 206 -4.00 35.43 13.42
N ALA A 207 -4.82 34.68 14.16
CA ALA A 207 -6.26 34.93 14.25
C ALA A 207 -6.58 36.30 14.88
N ASP A 208 -5.85 36.69 15.92
CA ASP A 208 -6.02 37.98 16.61
C ASP A 208 -5.60 39.18 15.74
N ASP A 209 -4.61 39.01 14.86
CA ASP A 209 -4.16 40.07 13.93
C ASP A 209 -5.20 40.29 12.80
N TRP A 210 -5.78 39.20 12.27
CA TRP A 210 -6.84 39.26 11.27
C TRP A 210 -8.17 39.86 11.79
N GLU A 211 -8.48 39.70 13.08
CA GLU A 211 -9.64 40.35 13.72
C GLU A 211 -9.39 41.84 13.98
N GLN A 212 -8.18 42.22 14.40
CA GLN A 212 -7.80 43.62 14.61
C GLN A 212 -7.80 44.45 13.31
N ASP A 213 -7.35 43.87 12.19
CA ASP A 213 -7.39 44.55 10.90
C ASP A 213 -8.82 44.71 10.36
N ARG A 214 -9.72 43.75 10.63
CA ARG A 214 -11.15 43.88 10.26
C ARG A 214 -11.90 44.92 11.07
N ASP A 215 -11.56 45.10 12.34
CA ASP A 215 -12.17 46.13 13.18
C ASP A 215 -11.65 47.53 12.81
N ARG A 216 -10.41 47.66 12.32
CA ARG A 216 -9.88 48.92 11.78
C ARG A 216 -10.63 49.40 10.53
N ASP A 217 -10.88 48.52 9.58
CA ASP A 217 -11.59 48.86 8.32
C ASP A 217 -13.09 49.17 8.50
N ARG A 218 -13.66 48.92 9.68
CA ARG A 218 -15.09 49.19 9.97
C ARG A 218 -15.34 50.52 10.68
N THR A 219 -14.28 51.25 11.01
CA THR A 219 -14.35 52.47 11.83
C THR A 219 -14.01 53.76 11.07
N ASP A 220 -13.72 53.68 9.77
CA ASP A 220 -13.61 54.80 8.81
C ASP A 220 -14.85 54.88 7.89
#